data_AF-A0A7L5FB98-F1
#
_entry.id   AF-A0A7L5FB98-F1
#
_cell.length_a   1.000
_cell.length_b   1.000
_cell.length_c   1.000
_cell.angle_alpha   90.00
_cell.angle_beta   90.00
_cell.angle_gamma   90.00
#
_symmetry.space_group_name_H-M   'P 1'
#
loop_
_entity.id
_entity.type
_entity.pdbx_description
1 polymer ?
#
loop_
_entity_poly.entity_id
_entity_poly.type
_entity_poly.pdbx_seq_one_letter_code
_entity_poly.pdbx_strand_id
1 'polypeptide(L)'
;MKKILLILSIVLFACCKQTPSEATTAAGDPITSSDIYKKYVIAYNDYASCKMERPQLTTDFMDQKITQEEFAAALERNNKTCNVKKEIFNKYYQLLEAEFEKAAVAHKIMEE
;
A
#
# COMPACT_ATOMS: atom_id res chain seq x y z
N MET A 1 48.56 64.34 -2.08
CA MET A 1 48.96 64.28 -0.65
C MET A 1 47.82 63.69 0.15
N LYS A 2 48.08 62.63 0.95
CA LYS A 2 47.29 62.16 2.12
C LYS A 2 45.83 61.72 1.79
N LYS A 3 45.19 60.70 2.36
CA LYS A 3 45.45 59.70 3.41
C LYS A 3 44.15 58.83 3.47
N ILE A 4 44.28 57.52 3.72
CA ILE A 4 43.54 56.73 4.76
C ILE A 4 42.00 56.59 4.56
N LEU A 5 41.44 55.43 4.19
CA LEU A 5 41.19 54.16 4.94
C LEU A 5 39.79 54.09 5.60
N LEU A 6 39.12 52.93 5.42
CA LEU A 6 38.15 52.25 6.33
C LEU A 6 36.74 52.90 6.43
N ILE A 7 35.59 52.22 6.58
CA ILE A 7 35.23 50.83 6.92
C ILE A 7 33.68 50.71 6.88
N LEU A 8 33.19 49.45 6.81
CA LEU A 8 31.88 48.92 7.26
C LEU A 8 30.56 49.32 6.57
N SER A 9 30.01 48.32 5.88
CA SER A 9 28.74 47.65 6.21
C SER A 9 27.58 48.48 6.75
N ILE A 10 26.51 48.63 5.96
CA ILE A 10 25.13 48.26 6.38
C ILE A 10 24.39 47.74 5.14
N VAL A 11 24.02 46.47 5.19
CA VAL A 11 23.10 45.80 4.27
C VAL A 11 21.71 46.42 4.47
N LEU A 12 21.19 47.09 3.44
CA LEU A 12 19.80 47.51 3.34
C LEU A 12 19.24 46.99 2.02
N PHE A 13 18.90 45.70 2.00
CA PHE A 13 17.90 45.19 1.08
C PHE A 13 16.69 44.73 1.88
N ALA A 14 15.67 45.58 1.78
CA ALA A 14 14.26 45.24 1.65
C ALA A 14 13.75 44.05 2.48
N CYS A 15 12.98 44.42 3.49
CA CYS A 15 11.92 43.63 4.10
C CYS A 15 11.09 42.90 3.03
N CYS A 16 11.40 41.63 2.81
CA CYS A 16 10.41 40.62 2.49
C CYS A 16 10.53 39.60 3.60
N LYS A 17 9.62 39.66 4.58
CA LYS A 17 9.30 38.48 5.37
C LYS A 17 8.70 37.46 4.41
N GLN A 18 9.54 36.78 3.64
CA GLN A 18 9.25 35.42 3.24
C GLN A 18 9.30 34.64 4.54
N THR A 19 8.12 34.47 5.13
CA THR A 19 7.81 33.26 5.89
C THR A 19 8.50 32.13 5.13
N PRO A 20 9.36 31.32 5.76
CA PRO A 20 9.64 30.02 5.19
C PRO A 20 8.24 29.42 5.04
N SER A 21 7.74 29.36 3.81
CA SER A 21 6.73 28.39 3.47
C SER A 21 7.38 27.13 3.96
N GLU A 22 6.87 26.59 5.07
CA GLU A 22 7.06 25.20 5.38
C GLU A 22 6.77 24.53 4.05
N ALA A 23 7.84 24.02 3.42
CA ALA A 23 7.68 22.95 2.48
C ALA A 23 6.96 21.93 3.34
N THR A 24 5.63 21.89 3.22
CA THR A 24 4.84 20.74 3.56
C THR A 24 5.43 19.68 2.65
N THR A 25 6.52 19.05 3.12
CA THR A 25 6.80 17.68 2.76
C THR A 25 5.45 17.02 2.94
N ALA A 26 4.84 16.63 1.82
CA ALA A 26 3.74 15.70 1.84
C ALA A 26 4.33 14.44 2.46
N ALA A 27 4.45 14.43 3.78
CA ALA A 27 4.72 13.25 4.56
C ALA A 27 3.50 12.39 4.27
N GLY A 28 3.68 11.42 3.37
CA GLY A 28 2.62 10.50 3.00
C GLY A 28 2.02 9.91 4.27
N ASP A 29 0.74 9.57 4.20
CA ASP A 29 0.02 9.01 5.34
C ASP A 29 0.86 7.88 5.97
N PRO A 30 1.22 7.99 7.27
CA PRO A 30 2.11 7.05 7.94
C PRO A 30 1.61 5.61 7.83
N ILE A 31 0.29 5.39 7.80
CA ILE A 31 -0.31 4.07 7.64
C ILE A 31 -0.01 3.54 6.25
N THR A 32 -0.34 4.30 5.20
CA THR A 32 -0.13 3.85 3.81
C THR A 32 1.35 3.68 3.44
N SER A 33 2.23 4.43 4.10
CA SER A 33 3.68 4.33 3.91
C SER A 33 4.33 3.17 4.69
N SER A 34 3.61 2.61 5.67
CA SER A 34 4.10 1.52 6.53
C SER A 34 4.33 0.22 5.75
N ASP A 35 5.31 -0.56 6.19
CA ASP A 35 5.59 -1.86 5.57
C ASP A 35 4.47 -2.87 5.84
N ILE A 36 3.77 -2.74 6.96
CA ILE A 36 2.64 -3.61 7.29
C ILE A 36 1.46 -3.37 6.35
N TYR A 37 1.16 -2.11 6.00
CA TYR A 37 0.11 -1.78 5.04
C TYR A 37 0.46 -2.27 3.62
N LYS A 38 1.71 -2.10 3.18
CA LYS A 38 2.15 -2.63 1.87
C LYS A 38 1.95 -4.15 1.80
N LYS A 39 2.32 -4.88 2.86
CA LYS A 39 2.11 -6.34 2.95
C LYS A 39 0.62 -6.70 2.98
N TYR A 40 -0.19 -5.91 3.69
CA TYR A 40 -1.65 -6.06 3.71
C TYR A 40 -2.27 -5.94 2.30
N VAL A 41 -1.88 -4.92 1.54
CA VAL A 41 -2.32 -4.71 0.14
C VAL A 41 -1.86 -5.84 -0.77
N ILE A 42 -0.60 -6.30 -0.65
CA ILE A 42 -0.10 -7.44 -1.41
C ILE A 42 -0.92 -8.70 -1.11
N ALA A 43 -1.17 -8.99 0.17
CA ALA A 43 -1.96 -10.15 0.57
C ALA A 43 -3.41 -10.08 0.08
N TYR A 44 -4.01 -8.88 0.02
CA TYR A 44 -5.30 -8.67 -0.61
C TYR A 44 -5.28 -9.03 -2.09
N ASN A 45 -4.31 -8.53 -2.86
CA ASN A 45 -4.20 -8.80 -4.29
C ASN A 45 -3.97 -10.29 -4.58
N ASP A 46 -3.16 -10.94 -3.75
CA ASP A 46 -2.95 -12.39 -3.78
C ASP A 46 -4.25 -13.17 -3.54
N TYR A 47 -5.04 -12.76 -2.55
CA TYR A 47 -6.35 -13.37 -2.29
C TYR A 47 -7.34 -13.08 -3.42
N ALA A 48 -7.40 -11.86 -3.94
CA ALA A 48 -8.30 -11.47 -5.02
C ALA A 48 -8.00 -12.24 -6.32
N SER A 49 -6.73 -12.42 -6.67
CA SER A 49 -6.32 -13.20 -7.85
C SER A 49 -6.75 -14.66 -7.78
N CYS A 50 -6.73 -15.26 -6.58
CA CYS A 50 -7.18 -16.65 -6.41
C CYS A 50 -8.69 -16.82 -6.73
N LYS A 51 -9.51 -15.79 -6.48
CA LYS A 51 -10.94 -15.78 -6.84
C LYS A 51 -11.14 -15.81 -8.36
N MET A 52 -10.20 -15.22 -9.11
CA MET A 52 -10.22 -15.17 -10.58
C MET A 52 -9.82 -16.49 -11.24
N GLU A 53 -9.12 -17.38 -10.53
CA GLU A 53 -8.76 -18.70 -11.06
C GLU A 53 -9.98 -19.61 -11.23
N ARG A 54 -11.01 -19.50 -10.37
CA ARG A 54 -12.21 -20.37 -10.44
C ARG A 54 -13.02 -20.21 -11.73
N PRO A 55 -13.32 -18.98 -12.19
CA PRO A 55 -13.91 -18.78 -13.52
C PRO A 55 -13.09 -19.45 -14.62
N GLN A 56 -11.76 -19.32 -14.59
CA GLN A 56 -10.89 -19.92 -15.61
C GLN A 56 -10.95 -21.45 -15.60
N LEU A 57 -10.88 -22.08 -14.42
CA LEU A 57 -11.03 -23.53 -14.27
C LEU A 57 -12.39 -24.01 -14.80
N THR A 58 -13.44 -23.22 -14.58
CA THR A 58 -14.79 -23.53 -15.08
C THR A 58 -14.83 -23.44 -16.60
N THR A 59 -14.27 -22.39 -17.19
CA THR A 59 -14.14 -22.24 -18.65
C THR A 59 -13.36 -23.40 -19.25
N ASP A 60 -12.22 -23.79 -18.67
CA ASP A 60 -11.39 -24.87 -19.20
C ASP A 60 -12.08 -26.24 -19.14
N PHE A 61 -12.91 -26.47 -18.11
CA PHE A 61 -13.75 -27.67 -18.05
C PHE A 61 -14.87 -27.65 -19.10
N MET A 62 -15.55 -26.51 -19.27
CA MET A 62 -16.61 -26.35 -20.28
C MET A 62 -16.07 -26.47 -21.72
N ASP A 63 -14.85 -25.98 -21.95
CA ASP A 63 -14.12 -26.09 -23.22
C ASP A 63 -13.50 -27.48 -23.43
N GLN A 64 -13.71 -28.43 -22.51
CA GLN A 64 -13.16 -29.79 -22.56
C GLN A 64 -11.63 -29.86 -22.60
N LYS A 65 -10.93 -28.83 -22.10
CA LYS A 65 -9.46 -28.80 -22.01
C LYS A 65 -8.93 -29.63 -20.84
N ILE A 66 -9.76 -29.85 -19.83
CA ILE A 66 -9.48 -30.69 -18.66
C ILE A 66 -10.63 -31.68 -18.44
N THR A 67 -10.30 -32.83 -17.86
CA THR A 67 -11.29 -33.84 -17.47
C THR A 67 -12.07 -33.42 -16.22
N GLN A 68 -13.17 -34.13 -15.93
CA GLN A 68 -13.94 -33.92 -14.70
C GLN A 68 -13.10 -34.17 -13.44
N GLU A 69 -12.23 -35.19 -13.45
CA GLU A 69 -11.36 -35.51 -12.32
C GLU A 69 -10.31 -34.40 -12.09
N GLU A 70 -9.69 -33.91 -13.16
CA GLU A 70 -8.75 -32.78 -13.09
C GLU A 70 -9.42 -31.50 -12.62
N PHE A 71 -10.64 -31.22 -13.10
CA PHE A 71 -11.42 -30.07 -12.67
C PHE A 71 -11.74 -30.13 -11.16
N ALA A 72 -12.23 -31.27 -10.67
CA ALA A 72 -12.52 -31.46 -9.25
C ALA A 72 -11.26 -31.27 -8.38
N ALA A 73 -10.15 -31.88 -8.78
CA ALA A 73 -8.89 -31.74 -8.06
C ALA A 73 -8.35 -30.30 -8.10
N ALA A 74 -8.49 -29.59 -9.23
CA ALA A 74 -8.09 -28.20 -9.36
C ALA A 74 -8.94 -27.27 -8.48
N LEU A 75 -10.26 -27.48 -8.42
CA LEU A 75 -11.16 -26.73 -7.54
C LEU A 75 -10.82 -26.94 -6.06
N GLU A 76 -10.52 -28.19 -5.66
CA GLU A 76 -10.15 -28.48 -4.28
C GLU A 76 -8.83 -27.77 -3.89
N ARG A 77 -7.82 -27.84 -4.76
CA ARG A 77 -6.55 -27.12 -4.55
C ARG A 77 -6.74 -25.62 -4.49
N ASN A 78 -7.49 -25.03 -5.43
CA ASN A 78 -7.76 -23.60 -5.44
C ASN A 78 -8.50 -23.16 -4.16
N ASN A 79 -9.53 -23.90 -3.72
CA ASN A 79 -10.23 -23.60 -2.46
C ASN A 79 -9.29 -23.57 -1.25
N LYS A 80 -8.42 -24.58 -1.11
CA LYS A 80 -7.45 -24.64 0.00
C LYS A 80 -6.49 -23.45 -0.04
N THR A 81 -5.92 -23.17 -1.22
CA THR A 81 -4.99 -22.05 -1.41
C THR A 81 -5.66 -20.70 -1.16
N CYS A 82 -6.88 -20.49 -1.65
CA CYS A 82 -7.66 -19.28 -1.43
C CYS A 82 -7.93 -19.03 0.06
N ASN A 83 -8.28 -20.07 0.82
CA ASN A 83 -8.51 -19.95 2.25
C ASN A 83 -7.24 -19.53 3.00
N VAL A 84 -6.10 -20.13 2.67
CA VAL A 84 -4.81 -19.73 3.26
C VAL A 84 -4.47 -18.28 2.92
N LYS A 85 -4.66 -17.85 1.67
CA LYS A 85 -4.42 -16.45 1.26
C LYS A 85 -5.36 -15.47 1.97
N LYS A 86 -6.63 -15.80 2.13
CA LYS A 86 -7.60 -15.02 2.92
C LYS A 86 -7.15 -14.88 4.36
N GLU A 87 -6.69 -15.98 4.96
CA GLU A 87 -6.17 -15.94 6.32
C GLU A 87 -4.97 -15.01 6.44
N ILE A 88 -4.00 -15.08 5.51
CA ILE A 88 -2.83 -14.21 5.50
C ILE A 88 -3.25 -12.73 5.39
N PHE A 89 -4.16 -12.41 4.47
CA PHE A 89 -4.76 -11.08 4.33
C PHE A 89 -5.36 -10.57 5.66
N ASN A 90 -6.17 -11.40 6.32
CA ASN A 90 -6.77 -11.07 7.61
C ASN A 90 -5.73 -10.88 8.72
N LYS A 91 -4.68 -11.70 8.78
CA LYS A 91 -3.61 -11.55 9.76
C LYS A 91 -2.84 -10.24 9.56
N TYR A 92 -2.57 -9.84 8.32
CA TYR A 92 -1.94 -8.55 8.06
C TYR A 92 -2.82 -7.37 8.47
N TYR A 93 -4.14 -7.46 8.29
CA TYR A 93 -5.05 -6.44 8.82
C TYR A 93 -5.01 -6.37 10.35
N GLN A 94 -5.00 -7.51 11.05
CA GLN A 94 -4.89 -7.54 12.52
C GLN A 94 -3.59 -6.92 13.02
N LEU A 95 -2.49 -7.12 12.31
CA LEU A 95 -1.21 -6.48 12.62
C LEU A 95 -1.24 -4.97 12.35
N LEU A 96 -1.89 -4.54 11.26
CA LEU A 96 -2.12 -3.13 10.97
C LEU A 96 -2.95 -2.46 12.08
N GLU A 97 -4.00 -3.13 12.57
CA GLU A 97 -4.79 -2.69 13.71
C GLU A 97 -3.98 -2.68 15.01
N ALA A 98 -3.07 -3.61 15.22
CA ALA A 98 -2.21 -3.60 16.40
C ALA A 98 -1.18 -2.45 16.38
N GLU A 99 -0.73 -2.02 15.19
CA GLU A 99 0.25 -0.94 15.03
C GLU A 99 -0.38 0.46 15.05
N PHE A 100 -1.56 0.62 14.46
CA PHE A 100 -2.21 1.93 14.28
C PHE A 100 -3.58 2.07 14.97
N GLU A 101 -4.00 1.05 15.73
CA GLU A 101 -5.25 1.03 16.48
C GLU A 101 -6.47 1.45 15.63
N LYS A 102 -7.28 2.38 16.14
CA LYS A 102 -8.48 2.90 15.48
C LYS A 102 -8.19 3.58 14.15
N ALA A 103 -6.97 4.07 13.92
CA ALA A 103 -6.62 4.73 12.67
C ALA A 103 -6.55 3.74 11.49
N ALA A 104 -6.25 2.46 11.75
CA ALA A 104 -6.23 1.41 10.72
C ALA A 104 -7.60 1.15 10.08
N VAL A 105 -8.70 1.44 10.78
CA VAL A 105 -10.07 1.19 10.30
C VAL A 105 -10.39 1.93 9.01
N ALA A 106 -9.85 3.15 8.84
CA ALA A 106 -10.01 3.94 7.61
C ALA A 106 -9.33 3.31 6.39
N HIS A 107 -8.43 2.35 6.62
CA HIS A 107 -7.63 1.67 5.60
C HIS A 107 -8.02 0.20 5.42
N LYS A 108 -9.11 -0.25 6.05
CA LYS A 108 -9.61 -1.60 5.85
C LYS A 108 -10.08 -1.79 4.41
N ILE A 109 -9.51 -2.77 3.73
CA ILE A 109 -9.97 -3.19 2.41
C ILE A 109 -11.21 -4.07 2.59
N MET A 110 -12.33 -3.64 2.00
CA MET A 110 -13.58 -4.40 2.01
C MET A 110 -13.56 -5.43 0.87
N GLU A 111 -13.89 -6.68 1.18
CA GLU A 111 -14.06 -7.73 0.17
C GLU A 111 -15.35 -7.48 -0.62
N GLU A 112 -15.26 -7.33 -1.95
CA GLU A 112 -16.38 -7.41 -2.90
C GLU A 112 -16.72 -8.86 -3.29
#